data_AF-A0A971MRB7-F1
#
_entry.id   AF-A0A971MRB7-F1
#
_cell.length_a   1.000
_cell.length_b   1.000
_cell.length_c   1.000
_cell.angle_alpha   90.00
_cell.angle_beta   90.00
_cell.angle_gamma   90.00
#
_symmetry.space_group_name_H-M   'P 1'
#
loop_
_entity.id
_entity.type
_entity.pdbx_description
1 polymer ?
#
loop_
_entity_poly.entity_id
_entity_poly.type
_entity_poly.pdbx_seq_one_letter_code
_entity_poly.pdbx_strand_id
1 'polypeptide(L)'
;MDNQSPPTSDFTSEDPWRILRIQGEIGEGFDALSKIGPAAAIFGSARFTASNIFYQATVSIAEQLVSAGVAVISGGGPGIMEAANNGRSGNH
;
A
#
# COMPACT_ATOMS: atom_id res chain seq x y z
N MET A 1 -37.24 -26.45 19.32
CA MET A 1 -36.94 -25.42 20.33
C MET A 1 -35.57 -25.81 20.87
N ASP A 2 -34.43 -25.24 20.45
CA ASP A 2 -34.16 -23.89 19.93
C ASP A 2 -32.99 -23.91 18.92
N ASN A 3 -33.16 -23.19 17.81
CA ASN A 3 -32.14 -22.99 16.78
C ASN A 3 -31.46 -21.64 17.06
N GLN A 4 -30.31 -21.64 17.72
CA GLN A 4 -29.50 -20.42 17.87
C GLN A 4 -28.45 -20.39 16.76
N SER A 5 -28.73 -19.60 15.72
CA SER A 5 -27.71 -19.12 14.80
C SER A 5 -26.64 -18.34 15.58
N PRO A 6 -25.36 -18.38 15.19
CA PRO A 6 -24.31 -17.63 15.89
C PRO A 6 -24.65 -16.13 15.90
N PRO A 7 -24.33 -15.39 16.97
CA PRO A 7 -24.62 -13.97 17.03
C PRO A 7 -23.89 -13.27 15.88
N THR A 8 -24.65 -12.76 14.92
CA THR A 8 -24.15 -11.85 13.90
C THR A 8 -23.76 -10.57 14.63
N SER A 9 -22.45 -10.34 14.82
CA SER A 9 -21.95 -9.10 15.42
C SER A 9 -22.50 -7.92 14.61
N ASP A 10 -23.34 -7.13 15.24
CA ASP A 10 -24.03 -6.00 14.63
C ASP A 10 -23.02 -4.89 14.33
N PHE A 11 -22.82 -4.59 13.03
CA PHE A 11 -21.86 -3.60 12.53
C PHE A 11 -22.09 -2.21 13.12
N THR A 12 -23.30 -1.94 13.62
CA THR A 12 -23.69 -0.66 14.21
C THR A 12 -23.31 -0.52 15.68
N SER A 13 -22.97 -1.62 16.35
CA SER A 13 -22.64 -1.66 17.79
C SER A 13 -21.13 -1.59 18.08
N GLU A 14 -20.28 -1.88 17.09
CA GLU A 14 -18.82 -1.72 17.19
C GLU A 14 -18.43 -0.31 16.71
N ASP A 15 -18.61 0.72 17.52
CA ASP A 15 -17.66 1.17 18.54
C ASP A 15 -17.15 2.57 18.10
N PRO A 16 -17.64 3.69 18.69
CA PRO A 16 -17.20 5.06 18.37
C PRO A 16 -15.67 5.22 18.27
N TRP A 17 -14.91 4.36 18.97
CA TRP A 17 -13.46 4.28 18.85
C TRP A 17 -12.94 3.91 17.47
N ARG A 18 -13.64 3.07 16.71
CA ARG A 18 -13.25 2.73 15.34
C ARG A 18 -13.36 3.93 14.41
N ILE A 19 -14.40 4.75 14.57
CA ILE A 19 -14.58 5.98 13.79
C ILE A 19 -13.44 6.96 14.09
N LEU A 20 -13.13 7.17 15.38
CA LEU A 20 -12.02 8.04 15.78
C LEU A 20 -10.67 7.53 15.25
N ARG A 21 -10.44 6.21 15.26
CA ARG A 21 -9.23 5.61 14.69
C ARG A 21 -9.12 5.83 13.19
N ILE A 22 -10.19 5.58 12.43
CA ILE A 22 -10.22 5.80 10.97
C ILE A 22 -9.95 7.27 10.65
N GLN A 23 -10.56 8.20 11.40
CA GLN A 23 -10.29 9.64 11.24
C GLN A 23 -8.83 9.98 11.52
N GLY A 24 -8.24 9.39 12.56
CA GLY A 24 -6.82 9.51 12.88
C GLY A 24 -5.92 9.00 11.76
N GLU A 25 -6.13 7.77 11.28
CA GLU A 25 -5.35 7.14 10.21
C GLU A 25 -5.42 7.95 8.89
N ILE A 26 -6.59 8.49 8.55
CA ILE A 26 -6.73 9.36 7.38
C ILE A 26 -5.95 10.67 7.57
N GLY A 27 -6.03 11.28 8.76
CA GLY A 27 -5.29 12.50 9.09
C GLY A 27 -3.78 12.30 9.02
N GLU A 28 -3.26 11.23 9.62
CA GLU A 28 -1.86 10.83 9.56
C GLU A 28 -1.40 10.56 8.12
N GLY A 29 -2.25 9.88 7.33
CA GLY A 29 -1.99 9.63 5.91
C GLY A 29 -1.86 10.91 5.10
N PHE A 30 -2.74 11.90 5.32
CA PHE A 30 -2.64 13.19 4.64
C PHE A 30 -1.38 13.96 5.04
N ASP A 31 -1.03 13.99 6.33
CA ASP A 31 0.17 14.70 6.79
C ASP A 31 1.44 14.05 6.21
N ALA A 32 1.53 12.71 6.25
CA ALA A 32 2.66 11.96 5.71
C ALA A 32 2.87 12.18 4.20
N LEU A 33 1.78 12.34 3.45
CA LEU A 33 1.82 12.52 1.99
C LEU A 33 1.82 14.00 1.57
N SER A 34 1.60 14.95 2.49
CA SER A 34 1.37 16.38 2.19
C SER A 34 2.52 17.08 1.45
N LYS A 35 3.75 16.59 1.63
CA LYS A 35 4.97 17.16 1.05
C LYS A 35 5.49 16.37 -0.15
N ILE A 36 4.81 15.29 -0.55
CA ILE A 36 5.23 14.51 -1.71
C ILE A 36 4.90 15.32 -2.97
N GLY A 37 5.90 15.46 -3.84
CA GLY A 37 5.75 16.07 -5.16
C GLY A 37 5.05 15.12 -6.16
N PRO A 38 5.37 15.17 -7.45
CA PRO A 38 4.87 14.20 -8.42
C PRO A 38 5.10 12.77 -7.93
N ALA A 39 4.06 11.93 -7.99
CA ALA A 39 4.13 10.56 -7.53
C ALA A 39 3.33 9.61 -8.43
N ALA A 40 3.80 8.36 -8.51
CA ALA A 40 3.14 7.27 -9.23
C ALA A 40 2.87 6.10 -8.26
N ALA A 41 1.64 5.59 -8.30
CA ALA A 41 1.27 4.39 -7.57
C ALA A 41 1.51 3.14 -8.44
N ILE A 42 2.27 2.18 -7.91
CA ILE A 42 2.56 0.91 -8.60
C ILE A 42 1.82 -0.23 -7.90
N PHE A 43 1.07 -1.01 -8.69
CA PHE A 43 0.32 -2.17 -8.24
C PHE A 43 0.71 -3.40 -9.05
N GLY A 44 0.59 -4.58 -8.42
CA GLY A 44 0.78 -5.84 -9.12
C GLY A 44 0.75 -7.03 -8.17
N SER A 45 1.11 -8.19 -8.72
CA SER A 45 1.06 -9.46 -8.00
C SER A 45 1.96 -9.47 -6.77
N ALA A 46 1.39 -9.87 -5.63
CA ALA A 46 2.14 -10.15 -4.40
C ALA A 46 2.91 -11.48 -4.44
N ARG A 47 2.72 -12.28 -5.50
CA ARG A 47 3.24 -13.66 -5.60
C ARG A 47 4.46 -13.80 -6.50
N PHE A 48 4.81 -12.75 -7.24
CA PHE A 48 5.96 -12.81 -8.16
C PHE A 48 7.26 -12.68 -7.37
N THR A 49 8.22 -13.54 -7.69
CA THR A 49 9.55 -13.56 -7.07
C THR A 49 10.52 -12.68 -7.86
N ALA A 50 11.70 -12.42 -7.29
CA ALA A 50 12.75 -11.61 -7.94
C ALA A 50 13.25 -12.16 -9.29
N SER A 51 13.04 -13.46 -9.57
CA SER A 51 13.37 -14.08 -10.86
C SER A 51 12.30 -13.85 -11.93
N ASN A 52 11.13 -13.33 -11.57
CA ASN A 52 10.07 -13.04 -12.51
C ASN A 52 10.42 -11.81 -13.36
N ILE A 53 10.21 -11.90 -14.67
CA ILE A 53 10.39 -10.80 -15.63
C ILE A 53 9.67 -9.52 -15.19
N PHE A 54 8.43 -9.61 -14.69
CA PHE A 54 7.67 -8.43 -14.26
C PHE A 54 8.23 -7.83 -12.97
N TYR A 55 8.85 -8.62 -12.10
CA TYR A 55 9.55 -8.10 -10.92
C TYR A 55 10.73 -7.23 -11.37
N GLN A 56 11.61 -7.78 -12.21
CA GLN A 56 12.79 -7.08 -12.74
C GLN A 56 12.39 -5.82 -13.52
N ALA A 57 11.36 -5.91 -14.36
CA ALA A 57 10.83 -4.76 -15.08
C ALA A 57 10.30 -3.67 -14.13
N THR A 58 9.64 -4.05 -13.05
CA THR A 58 9.13 -3.09 -12.05
C THR A 58 10.27 -2.37 -11.34
N VAL A 59 11.34 -3.07 -10.98
CA VAL A 59 12.54 -2.43 -10.39
C VAL A 59 13.07 -1.35 -11.34
N SER A 60 13.28 -1.69 -12.62
CA SER A 60 13.80 -0.75 -13.62
C SER A 60 12.87 0.43 -13.89
N ILE A 61 11.55 0.21 -13.90
CA ILE A 61 10.56 1.29 -14.04
C ILE A 61 10.60 2.21 -12.82
N ALA A 62 10.66 1.66 -11.61
CA ALA A 62 10.72 2.44 -10.38
C ALA A 62 12.00 3.29 -10.28
N GLU A 63 13.15 2.74 -10.68
CA GLU A 63 14.42 3.48 -10.76
C GLU A 63 14.32 4.67 -11.72
N GLN A 64 13.73 4.47 -12.90
CA GLN A 64 13.54 5.54 -13.89
C GLN A 64 12.60 6.63 -13.40
N LEU A 65 11.50 6.27 -12.72
CA LEU A 65 10.56 7.23 -12.14
C LEU A 65 11.24 8.10 -11.08
N VAL A 66 11.96 7.47 -10.15
CA VAL A 66 12.67 8.17 -9.08
C VAL A 66 13.78 9.06 -9.64
N SER A 67 14.53 8.57 -10.63
CA SER A 67 15.54 9.36 -11.35
C SER A 67 14.96 10.57 -12.08
N ALA A 68 13.68 10.51 -12.49
CA ALA A 68 12.95 11.62 -13.09
C ALA A 68 12.28 12.54 -12.06
N GLY A 69 12.52 12.35 -10.76
CA GLY A 69 11.93 13.16 -9.69
C GLY A 69 10.47 12.79 -9.37
N VAL A 70 10.01 11.62 -9.80
CA VAL A 70 8.67 11.10 -9.49
C VAL A 70 8.77 10.08 -8.36
N ALA A 71 8.13 10.36 -7.23
CA ALA A 71 8.08 9.45 -6.10
C ALA A 71 7.27 8.18 -6.46
N VAL A 72 7.74 7.02 -6.00
CA VAL A 72 7.02 5.75 -6.14
C VAL A 72 6.29 5.43 -4.84
N ILE A 73 5.00 5.07 -4.94
CA ILE A 73 4.14 4.61 -3.84
C ILE A 73 3.64 3.21 -4.17
N SER A 74 3.63 2.31 -3.19
CA SER A 74 3.11 0.94 -3.32
C SER A 74 2.31 0.54 -2.08
N GLY A 75 1.62 -0.60 -2.14
CA GLY A 75 0.92 -1.17 -0.98
C GLY A 75 1.82 -1.85 0.05
N GLY A 76 3.15 -1.80 -0.11
CA GLY A 76 4.12 -2.30 0.88
C GLY A 76 4.21 -3.82 1.05
N GLY A 77 3.48 -4.60 0.25
CA GLY A 77 3.52 -6.07 0.29
C GLY A 77 4.68 -6.67 -0.52
N PRO A 78 4.77 -8.02 -0.59
CA PRO A 78 5.78 -8.71 -1.38
C PRO A 78 5.54 -8.58 -2.89
N GLY A 79 6.46 -9.13 -3.68
CA GLY A 79 6.36 -9.22 -5.13
C GLY A 79 6.48 -7.88 -5.84
N ILE A 80 5.52 -7.49 -6.67
CA ILE A 80 5.63 -6.26 -7.47
C ILE A 80 5.70 -5.01 -6.58
N MET A 81 5.03 -5.00 -5.43
CA MET A 81 5.10 -3.88 -4.47
C MET A 81 6.49 -3.76 -3.84
N GLU A 82 7.12 -4.88 -3.50
CA GLU A 82 8.51 -4.93 -3.04
C GLU A 82 9.48 -4.50 -4.16
N ALA A 83 9.28 -4.97 -5.39
CA ALA A 83 10.08 -4.56 -6.55
C ALA A 83 10.05 -3.04 -6.76
N ALA A 84 8.87 -2.42 -6.62
CA ALA A 84 8.69 -0.97 -6.72
C ALA A 84 9.48 -0.22 -5.62
N ASN A 85 9.50 -0.74 -4.39
CA ASN A 85 10.31 -0.16 -3.30
C ASN A 85 11.81 -0.38 -3.52
N ASN A 86 12.23 -1.52 -4.06
CA ASN A 86 13.64 -1.82 -4.29
C ASN A 86 14.25 -0.91 -5.35
N GLY A 87 13.51 -0.61 -6.43
CA GLY A 87 13.97 0.34 -7.45
C GLY A 87 14.09 1.79 -6.94
N ARG A 88 13.50 2.12 -5.79
CA ARG A 88 13.67 3.45 -5.16
C ARG A 88 15.06 3.64 -4.52
N SER A 89 15.73 2.55 -4.15
CA SER A 89 17.04 2.58 -3.47
C SER A 89 18.23 2.73 -4.42
N GLY A 90 17.98 2.69 -5.74
CA GLY A 90 18.98 2.97 -6.77
C GLY A 90 19.25 4.47 -6.89
N ASN A 91 20.27 4.94 -6.15
CA ASN A 91 20.89 6.26 -6.30
C ASN A 91 20.08 7.47 -5.78
N HIS A 92 20.18 7.75 -4.48
CA HIS A 92 20.12 9.08 -3.83
C HIS A 92 21.16 9.10 -2.70
#